data_AF-A0A836QD05-F1
#
_entry.id   AF-A0A836QD05-F1
#
_cell.length_a   1.000
_cell.length_b   1.000
_cell.length_c   1.000
_cell.angle_alpha   90.00
_cell.angle_beta   90.00
_cell.angle_gamma   90.00
#
_symmetry.space_group_name_H-M   'P 1'
#
loop_
_entity.id
_entity.type
_entity.pdbx_description
1 polymer ?
#
loop_
_entity_poly.entity_id
_entity_poly.type
_entity_poly.pdbx_seq_one_letter_code
_entity_poly.pdbx_strand_id
1 'polypeptide(L)'
;MTFEERIDWFSARNLIMLFLLKDRFLNPLVPVQLQKLKSSGLLDNKYLLKVMEEHFPEYDAELPRGMYFPVPISRSLSDGEDFSTKLAGQFFYDYIHVDDHKKWSLRDKYITGKVLSLFESNLFYEKETNRYYVEYWSDSRWDKCYLECAITPMLGLSVESIPDGLKLELNNHKTDLIDLHSFRIDTKERCFALSLNHGEVQLADTPRFWLLNQLDETGTQLVLNKQLFPLNISS
;
A
#
# COMPACT_ATOMS: atom_id res chain seq x y z
N MET A 1 10.35 24.61 -7.76
CA MET A 1 9.58 23.37 -7.67
C MET A 1 8.46 23.63 -6.68
N THR A 2 7.22 23.33 -7.01
CA THR A 2 6.10 23.42 -6.06
C THR A 2 6.20 22.31 -5.00
N PHE A 3 5.40 22.40 -3.94
CA PHE A 3 5.35 21.35 -2.93
C PHE A 3 4.93 20.01 -3.54
N GLU A 4 3.91 20.00 -4.39
CA GLU A 4 3.41 18.80 -5.07
C GLU A 4 4.47 18.17 -5.97
N GLU A 5 5.13 18.98 -6.82
CA GLU A 5 6.23 18.51 -7.66
C GLU A 5 7.37 17.91 -6.81
N ARG A 6 7.62 18.48 -5.63
CA ARG A 6 8.62 17.97 -4.69
C ARG A 6 8.21 16.63 -4.07
N ILE A 7 6.95 16.48 -3.69
CA ILE A 7 6.39 15.23 -3.18
C ILE A 7 6.46 14.13 -4.26
N ASP A 8 6.09 14.45 -5.51
CA ASP A 8 6.19 13.52 -6.63
C ASP A 8 7.64 13.12 -6.90
N TRP A 9 8.58 14.07 -6.81
CA TRP A 9 10.01 13.83 -6.96
C TRP A 9 10.56 12.84 -5.90
N PHE A 10 10.10 12.94 -4.65
CA PHE A 10 10.43 11.97 -3.59
C PHE A 10 9.80 10.60 -3.85
N SER A 11 8.51 10.59 -4.22
CA SER A 11 7.77 9.35 -4.51
C SER A 11 8.41 8.54 -5.62
N ALA A 12 8.85 9.19 -6.70
CA ALA A 12 9.56 8.56 -7.81
C ALA A 12 10.89 7.89 -7.40
N ARG A 13 11.45 8.27 -6.25
CA ARG A 13 12.66 7.68 -5.63
C ARG A 13 12.34 6.66 -4.53
N ASN A 14 11.06 6.33 -4.34
CA ASN A 14 10.56 5.50 -3.24
C ASN A 14 10.87 6.08 -1.85
N LEU A 15 10.92 7.41 -1.74
CA LEU A 15 10.96 8.14 -0.48
C LEU A 15 9.55 8.69 -0.22
N ILE A 16 8.80 8.07 0.70
CA ILE A 16 7.40 8.41 0.95
C ILE A 16 7.31 9.33 2.15
N MET A 17 6.73 10.51 1.95
CA MET A 17 6.64 11.54 2.98
C MET A 17 5.30 11.45 3.68
N LEU A 18 5.30 11.16 4.98
CA LEU A 18 4.10 11.09 5.80
C LEU A 18 4.09 12.19 6.85
N PHE A 19 3.00 12.96 6.89
CA PHE A 19 2.87 14.13 7.74
C PHE A 19 1.90 13.82 8.87
N LEU A 20 2.40 13.81 10.11
CA LEU A 20 1.55 13.63 11.28
C LEU A 20 0.71 14.89 11.49
N LEU A 21 -0.60 14.76 11.32
CA LEU A 21 -1.57 15.80 11.68
C LEU A 21 -2.49 15.25 12.76
N LYS A 22 -2.44 15.85 13.95
CA LYS A 22 -3.08 15.33 15.17
C LYS A 22 -2.57 13.92 15.48
N ASP A 23 -3.41 12.90 15.31
CA ASP A 23 -3.17 11.51 15.65
C ASP A 23 -3.04 10.60 14.41
N ARG A 24 -3.01 11.15 13.18
CA ARG A 24 -2.94 10.37 11.94
C ARG A 24 -1.84 10.86 10.99
N PHE A 25 -1.15 9.91 10.36
CA PHE A 25 -0.23 10.20 9.27
C PHE A 25 -0.99 10.41 7.96
N LEU A 26 -0.72 11.54 7.31
CA LEU A 26 -1.31 11.92 6.04
C LEU A 26 -0.28 11.83 4.92
N ASN A 27 -0.69 11.22 3.81
CA ASN A 27 0.06 11.15 2.56
C ASN A 27 -0.33 12.33 1.64
N PRO A 28 0.59 13.26 1.35
CA PRO A 28 0.31 14.40 0.47
C PRO A 28 0.05 14.00 -0.99
N LEU A 29 0.35 12.77 -1.41
CA LEU A 29 -0.03 12.26 -2.74
C LEU A 29 -1.54 11.99 -2.86
N VAL A 30 -2.26 11.87 -1.74
CA VAL A 30 -3.72 11.70 -1.76
C VAL A 30 -4.38 13.08 -1.71
N PRO A 31 -5.15 13.50 -2.75
CA PRO A 31 -5.66 14.87 -2.85
C PRO A 31 -6.46 15.34 -1.63
N VAL A 32 -7.33 14.48 -1.08
CA VAL A 32 -8.13 14.81 0.10
C VAL A 32 -7.25 15.01 1.34
N GLN A 33 -6.15 14.28 1.45
CA GLN A 33 -5.21 14.40 2.57
C GLN A 33 -4.31 15.63 2.39
N LEU A 34 -3.88 15.94 1.16
CA LEU A 34 -3.16 17.18 0.84
C LEU A 34 -3.97 18.42 1.19
N GLN A 35 -5.27 18.45 0.87
CA GLN A 35 -6.14 19.58 1.24
C GLN A 35 -6.26 19.76 2.76
N LYS A 36 -6.26 18.66 3.53
CA LYS A 36 -6.20 18.73 5.00
C LYS A 36 -4.86 19.30 5.48
N LEU A 37 -3.75 18.91 4.87
CA LEU A 37 -2.42 19.43 5.21
C LEU A 37 -2.33 20.94 4.92
N LYS A 38 -2.77 21.38 3.74
CA LYS A 38 -2.80 22.80 3.36
C LYS A 38 -3.65 23.65 4.29
N SER A 39 -4.88 23.19 4.58
CA SER A 39 -5.80 23.94 5.45
C SER A 39 -5.39 23.95 6.93
N SER A 40 -4.48 23.08 7.35
CA SER A 40 -3.99 23.02 8.74
C SER A 40 -2.93 24.07 9.09
N GLY A 41 -2.34 24.75 8.10
CA GLY A 41 -1.18 25.63 8.30
C GLY A 41 0.14 24.91 8.60
N LEU A 42 0.15 23.56 8.66
CA LEU A 42 1.35 22.78 8.92
C LEU A 42 2.45 23.04 7.88
N LEU A 43 2.05 23.25 6.61
CA LEU A 43 2.96 23.48 5.50
C LEU A 43 3.57 24.90 5.48
N ASP A 44 3.10 25.81 6.34
CA ASP A 44 3.65 27.15 6.48
C ASP A 44 4.88 27.20 7.41
N ASN A 45 5.22 26.05 8.03
CA ASN A 45 6.39 25.96 8.91
C ASN A 45 7.70 26.02 8.11
N LYS A 46 8.46 27.09 8.30
CA LYS A 46 9.75 27.32 7.62
C LYS A 46 10.77 26.17 7.80
N TYR A 47 10.81 25.52 8.96
CA TYR A 47 11.74 24.42 9.21
C TYR A 47 11.30 23.15 8.49
N LEU A 48 9.98 22.94 8.36
CA LEU A 48 9.42 21.84 7.59
C LEU A 48 9.75 22.02 6.11
N LEU A 49 9.53 23.23 5.56
CA LEU A 49 9.91 23.55 4.19
C LEU A 49 11.41 23.36 3.98
N LYS A 50 12.26 23.77 4.92
CA LYS A 50 13.71 23.54 4.86
C LYS A 50 14.07 22.06 4.77
N VAL A 51 13.40 21.19 5.54
CA VAL A 51 13.59 19.72 5.43
C VAL A 51 13.24 19.24 4.03
N MET A 52 12.10 19.67 3.50
CA MET A 52 11.55 19.17 2.24
C MET A 52 12.26 19.72 1.00
N GLU A 53 12.73 20.96 1.04
CA GLU A 53 13.24 21.68 -0.13
C GLU A 53 14.77 21.71 -0.20
N GLU A 54 15.46 21.65 0.94
CA GLU A 54 16.92 21.73 1.02
C GLU A 54 17.53 20.40 1.49
N HIS A 55 17.20 19.95 2.71
CA HIS A 55 17.93 18.85 3.33
C HIS A 55 17.66 17.49 2.69
N PHE A 56 16.40 17.07 2.56
CA PHE A 56 16.12 15.78 1.93
C PHE A 56 16.61 15.68 0.48
N PRO A 57 16.50 16.73 -0.36
CA PRO A 57 17.10 16.70 -1.69
C PRO A 57 18.63 16.69 -1.69
N GLU A 58 19.29 17.40 -0.76
CA GLU A 58 20.77 17.44 -0.66
C GLU A 58 21.36 16.07 -0.32
N TYR A 59 20.70 15.31 0.56
CA TYR A 59 21.17 14.02 1.05
C TYR A 59 20.48 12.83 0.38
N ASP A 60 19.83 13.01 -0.79
CA ASP A 60 18.96 12.00 -1.39
C ASP A 60 19.65 10.65 -1.65
N ALA A 61 20.93 10.67 -2.04
CA ALA A 61 21.75 9.50 -2.30
C ALA A 61 22.09 8.69 -1.03
N GLU A 62 22.01 9.32 0.15
CA GLU A 62 22.30 8.71 1.44
C GLU A 62 21.04 8.23 2.17
N LEU A 63 19.87 8.68 1.73
CA LEU A 63 18.59 8.34 2.34
C LEU A 63 18.09 6.98 1.83
N PRO A 64 17.93 5.95 2.70
CA PRO A 64 17.32 4.69 2.30
C PRO A 64 15.89 4.87 1.80
N ARG A 65 15.46 3.98 0.90
CA ARG A 65 14.07 3.91 0.43
C ARG A 65 13.15 3.53 1.59
N GLY A 66 11.98 4.16 1.67
CA GLY A 66 11.02 3.91 2.74
C GLY A 66 10.18 5.13 3.05
N MET A 67 9.72 5.22 4.30
CA MET A 67 8.85 6.28 4.76
C MET A 67 9.61 7.22 5.69
N TYR A 68 9.47 8.52 5.43
CA TYR A 68 10.05 9.58 6.25
C TYR A 68 8.95 10.41 6.89
N PHE A 69 9.24 10.93 8.08
CA PHE A 69 8.34 11.77 8.85
C PHE A 69 8.96 13.15 9.04
N PRO A 70 8.71 14.11 8.14
CA PRO A 70 9.40 15.41 8.14
C PRO A 70 9.03 16.30 9.34
N VAL A 71 7.83 16.12 9.90
CA VAL A 71 7.32 16.97 10.98
C VAL A 71 8.18 16.86 12.25
N PRO A 72 8.47 15.67 12.81
CA PRO A 72 9.43 15.53 13.91
C PRO A 72 10.83 16.10 13.62
N ILE A 73 11.37 15.90 12.41
CA ILE A 73 12.68 16.44 12.03
C ILE A 73 12.66 17.96 12.09
N SER A 74 11.61 18.60 11.55
CA SER A 74 11.46 20.06 11.57
C SER A 74 11.42 20.66 12.97
N ARG A 75 10.88 19.91 13.96
CA ARG A 75 10.88 20.33 15.37
C ARG A 75 12.29 20.29 15.96
N SER A 76 13.04 19.24 15.64
CA SER A 76 14.43 19.11 16.08
C SER A 76 15.30 20.26 15.53
N LEU A 77 15.09 20.63 14.26
CA LEU A 77 15.74 21.80 13.66
C LEU A 77 15.31 23.12 14.32
N SER A 78 14.03 23.25 14.70
CA SER A 78 13.55 24.45 15.39
C SER A 78 14.13 24.61 16.79
N ASP A 79 14.50 23.50 17.42
CA ASP A 79 15.15 23.44 18.74
C ASP A 79 16.68 23.65 18.66
N GLY A 80 17.22 23.83 17.45
CA GLY A 80 18.62 24.16 17.20
C GLY A 80 19.52 22.96 16.89
N GLU A 81 18.96 21.77 16.67
CA GLU A 81 19.73 20.63 16.14
C GLU A 81 20.02 20.83 14.64
N ASP A 82 21.22 20.48 14.21
CA ASP A 82 21.57 20.48 12.78
C ASP A 82 21.01 19.24 12.08
N PHE A 83 20.67 19.40 10.80
CA PHE A 83 20.24 18.26 10.00
C PHE A 83 21.38 17.25 9.82
N SER A 84 21.07 15.97 9.93
CA SER A 84 21.96 14.86 9.54
C SER A 84 21.14 13.67 9.06
N THR A 85 21.75 12.79 8.27
CA THR A 85 21.14 11.52 7.86
C THR A 85 20.84 10.61 9.05
N LYS A 86 21.62 10.73 10.14
CA LYS A 86 21.33 10.07 11.42
C LYS A 86 20.03 10.58 12.05
N LEU A 87 19.79 11.90 12.05
CA LEU A 87 18.54 12.48 12.54
C LEU A 87 17.36 12.01 11.67
N ALA A 88 17.50 12.06 10.33
CA ALA A 88 16.49 11.55 9.42
C ALA A 88 16.18 10.06 9.67
N GLY A 89 17.20 9.25 9.94
CA GLY A 89 17.09 7.83 10.27
C GLY A 89 16.32 7.52 11.56
N GLN A 90 16.24 8.47 12.52
CA GLN A 90 15.39 8.30 13.71
C GLN A 90 13.90 8.41 13.38
N PHE A 91 13.57 9.11 12.29
CA PHE A 91 12.22 9.37 11.80
C PHE A 91 12.02 8.74 10.42
N PHE A 92 12.52 7.51 10.27
CA PHE A 92 12.47 6.71 9.07
C PHE A 92 11.98 5.29 9.38
N TYR A 93 11.02 4.81 8.60
CA TYR A 93 10.52 3.44 8.65
C TYR A 93 10.76 2.72 7.30
N ASP A 94 11.28 1.50 7.37
CA ASP A 94 11.41 0.60 6.23
C ASP A 94 10.04 0.14 5.74
N TYR A 95 9.95 -0.23 4.46
CA TYR A 95 8.77 -0.93 3.96
C TYR A 95 8.61 -2.29 4.63
N ILE A 96 7.35 -2.71 4.79
CA ILE A 96 7.05 -4.11 5.06
C ILE A 96 7.14 -4.85 3.73
N HIS A 97 8.04 -5.83 3.61
CA HIS A 97 8.22 -6.58 2.38
C HIS A 97 7.30 -7.78 2.34
N VAL A 98 6.65 -8.00 1.19
CA VAL A 98 5.90 -9.23 0.88
C VAL A 98 6.53 -9.90 -0.32
N ASP A 99 7.16 -11.05 -0.10
CA ASP A 99 7.86 -11.79 -1.15
C ASP A 99 6.92 -12.57 -2.08
N ASP A 100 7.46 -13.17 -3.14
CA ASP A 100 6.69 -13.93 -4.13
C ASP A 100 6.07 -15.23 -3.59
N HIS A 101 6.43 -15.63 -2.36
CA HIS A 101 5.85 -16.74 -1.60
C HIS A 101 4.85 -16.24 -0.54
N LYS A 102 4.46 -14.95 -0.56
CA LYS A 102 3.60 -14.30 0.43
C LYS A 102 4.15 -14.31 1.85
N LYS A 103 5.47 -14.40 2.03
CA LYS A 103 6.08 -14.20 3.34
C LYS A 103 6.30 -12.71 3.59
N TRP A 104 5.92 -12.29 4.79
CA TRP A 104 6.03 -10.91 5.24
C TRP A 104 7.32 -10.75 6.03
N SER A 105 8.03 -9.65 5.82
CA SER A 105 9.22 -9.32 6.60
C SER A 105 9.37 -7.82 6.80
N LEU A 106 10.06 -7.45 7.88
CA LEU A 106 10.46 -6.08 8.16
C LEU A 106 11.88 -6.12 8.72
N ARG A 107 12.80 -5.35 8.14
CA ARG A 107 14.22 -5.31 8.52
C ARG A 107 14.82 -6.72 8.57
N ASP A 108 14.63 -7.48 7.49
CA ASP A 108 15.10 -8.85 7.29
C ASP A 108 14.60 -9.88 8.31
N LYS A 109 13.55 -9.55 9.07
CA LYS A 109 12.92 -10.45 10.04
C LYS A 109 11.53 -10.83 9.57
N TYR A 110 11.27 -12.14 9.49
CA TYR A 110 9.95 -12.65 9.15
C TYR A 110 8.90 -12.25 10.19
N ILE A 111 7.76 -11.79 9.70
CA ILE A 111 6.57 -11.48 10.49
C ILE A 111 5.64 -12.69 10.40
N THR A 112 5.28 -13.26 11.54
CA THR A 112 4.47 -14.48 11.63
C THR A 112 3.53 -14.43 12.83
N GLY A 113 2.60 -15.39 12.91
CA GLY A 113 1.69 -15.55 14.04
C GLY A 113 0.84 -14.31 14.29
N LYS A 114 0.72 -13.92 15.57
CA LYS A 114 -0.18 -12.81 16.00
C LYS A 114 0.15 -11.47 15.34
N VAL A 115 1.43 -11.19 15.08
CA VAL A 115 1.83 -9.93 14.45
C VAL A 115 1.39 -9.90 12.99
N LEU A 116 1.55 -11.02 12.27
CA LEU A 116 1.06 -11.14 10.90
C LEU A 116 -0.46 -10.99 10.86
N SER A 117 -1.19 -11.70 11.72
CA SER A 117 -2.65 -11.58 11.78
C SER A 117 -3.10 -10.14 12.08
N LEU A 118 -2.42 -9.43 12.98
CA LEU A 118 -2.69 -8.02 13.23
C LEU A 118 -2.50 -7.18 11.96
N PHE A 119 -1.42 -7.39 11.23
CA PHE A 119 -1.13 -6.65 10.00
C PHE A 119 -2.14 -6.97 8.90
N GLU A 120 -2.50 -8.23 8.70
CA GLU A 120 -3.51 -8.64 7.72
C GLU A 120 -4.89 -8.05 8.03
N SER A 121 -5.35 -8.11 9.28
CA SER A 121 -6.63 -7.50 9.67
C SER A 121 -6.65 -5.97 9.50
N ASN A 122 -5.48 -5.34 9.49
CA ASN A 122 -5.32 -3.89 9.31
C ASN A 122 -4.68 -3.53 7.96
N LEU A 123 -4.83 -4.42 6.96
CA LEU A 123 -4.31 -4.20 5.61
C LEU A 123 -5.32 -3.41 4.77
N PHE A 124 -4.82 -2.38 4.10
CA PHE A 124 -5.57 -1.47 3.24
C PHE A 124 -4.84 -1.26 1.91
N TYR A 125 -5.54 -0.62 0.98
CA TYR A 125 -5.03 -0.26 -0.33
C TYR A 125 -5.36 1.21 -0.60
N GLU A 126 -4.36 1.98 -1.01
CA GLU A 126 -4.48 3.39 -1.38
C GLU A 126 -4.47 3.50 -2.91
N LYS A 127 -5.66 3.75 -3.49
CA LYS A 127 -5.85 3.73 -4.96
C LYS A 127 -5.02 4.80 -5.66
N GLU A 128 -4.93 5.97 -5.04
CA GLU A 128 -4.26 7.15 -5.58
C GLU A 128 -2.76 6.93 -5.79
N THR A 129 -2.15 6.06 -4.99
CA THR A 129 -0.72 5.75 -5.07
C THR A 129 -0.43 4.32 -5.51
N ASN A 130 -1.46 3.50 -5.71
CA ASN A 130 -1.36 2.05 -5.99
C ASN A 130 -0.45 1.34 -4.97
N ARG A 131 -0.66 1.61 -3.67
CA ARG A 131 0.15 1.04 -2.59
C ARG A 131 -0.71 0.34 -1.55
N TYR A 132 -0.23 -0.79 -1.09
CA TYR A 132 -0.75 -1.45 0.10
C TYR A 132 -0.11 -0.87 1.34
N TYR A 133 -0.89 -0.76 2.41
CA TYR A 133 -0.39 -0.30 3.70
C TYR A 133 -1.11 -0.97 4.85
N VAL A 134 -0.43 -1.04 5.99
CA VAL A 134 -1.00 -1.42 7.27
C VAL A 134 -1.20 -0.15 8.10
N GLU A 135 -2.40 0.04 8.64
CA GLU A 135 -2.72 1.16 9.53
C GLU A 135 -3.40 0.67 10.81
N TYR A 136 -2.82 0.96 11.96
CA TYR A 136 -3.32 0.48 13.26
C TYR A 136 -3.05 1.49 14.37
N TRP A 137 -3.83 1.41 15.46
CA TRP A 137 -3.61 2.26 16.63
C TRP A 137 -2.39 1.78 17.43
N SER A 138 -1.42 2.66 17.59
CA SER A 138 -0.21 2.46 18.40
C SER A 138 -0.19 3.49 19.52
N ASP A 139 -0.60 3.07 20.72
CA ASP A 139 -0.66 3.83 21.98
C ASP A 139 -1.43 5.17 21.92
N SER A 140 -0.94 6.13 21.15
CA SER A 140 -1.39 7.52 21.07
C SER A 140 -1.66 8.03 19.64
N ARG A 141 -1.39 7.23 18.60
CA ARG A 141 -1.60 7.61 17.20
C ARG A 141 -1.94 6.42 16.31
N TRP A 142 -2.54 6.67 15.16
CA TRP A 142 -2.63 5.71 14.07
C TRP A 142 -1.29 5.66 13.35
N ASP A 143 -0.58 4.54 13.48
CA ASP A 143 0.64 4.29 12.73
C ASP A 143 0.28 3.80 11.32
N LYS A 144 1.11 4.15 10.33
CA LYS A 144 0.89 3.79 8.92
C LYS A 144 2.20 3.33 8.29
N CYS A 145 2.23 2.09 7.82
CA CYS A 145 3.39 1.47 7.19
C CYS A 145 3.00 0.97 5.79
N TYR A 146 3.68 1.46 4.76
CA TYR A 146 3.52 0.96 3.39
C TYR A 146 4.25 -0.36 3.19
N LEU A 147 3.75 -1.14 2.24
CA LEU A 147 4.33 -2.39 1.83
C LEU A 147 5.10 -2.24 0.52
N GLU A 148 6.16 -3.01 0.37
CA GLU A 148 6.81 -3.31 -0.90
C GLU A 148 6.53 -4.77 -1.27
N CYS A 149 5.77 -4.97 -2.34
CA CYS A 149 5.15 -6.25 -2.65
C CYS A 149 5.72 -6.82 -3.96
N ALA A 150 6.37 -7.99 -3.89
CA ALA A 150 6.65 -8.79 -5.09
C ALA A 150 5.37 -9.48 -5.61
N ILE A 151 4.39 -9.69 -4.73
CA ILE A 151 3.05 -10.19 -5.05
C ILE A 151 2.02 -9.49 -4.18
N THR A 152 0.78 -9.37 -4.64
CA THR A 152 -0.27 -8.76 -3.83
C THR A 152 -0.37 -9.40 -2.43
N PRO A 153 -0.45 -8.59 -1.36
CA PRO A 153 -0.68 -9.07 0.01
C PRO A 153 -2.15 -9.46 0.24
N MET A 154 -3.06 -9.07 -0.65
CA MET A 154 -4.48 -9.41 -0.55
C MET A 154 -4.73 -10.84 -1.04
N LEU A 155 -5.49 -11.58 -0.24
CA LEU A 155 -5.92 -12.94 -0.53
C LEU A 155 -7.44 -13.01 -0.53
N GLY A 156 -8.03 -13.49 -1.63
CA GLY A 156 -9.43 -13.86 -1.70
C GLY A 156 -9.60 -15.26 -1.12
N LEU A 157 -10.25 -15.36 0.04
CA LEU A 157 -10.41 -16.59 0.81
C LEU A 157 -11.64 -17.40 0.38
N SER A 158 -12.71 -16.70 0.00
CA SER A 158 -13.94 -17.28 -0.50
C SER A 158 -14.50 -16.42 -1.64
N VAL A 159 -15.34 -17.03 -2.48
CA VAL A 159 -16.00 -16.37 -3.60
C VAL A 159 -17.50 -16.68 -3.53
N GLU A 160 -18.31 -15.65 -3.65
CA GLU A 160 -19.76 -15.72 -3.71
C GLU A 160 -20.22 -15.15 -5.05
N SER A 161 -21.03 -15.92 -5.78
CA SER A 161 -21.69 -15.43 -6.98
C SER A 161 -22.98 -14.71 -6.58
N ILE A 162 -23.05 -13.43 -6.91
CA ILE A 162 -24.21 -12.56 -6.65
C ILE A 162 -24.75 -12.00 -7.97
N PRO A 163 -25.97 -11.41 -8.00
CA PRO A 163 -26.54 -10.87 -9.23
C PRO A 163 -25.65 -9.84 -9.94
N ASP A 164 -24.91 -9.05 -9.15
CA ASP A 164 -24.06 -7.95 -9.63
C ASP A 164 -22.61 -8.38 -9.94
N GLY A 165 -22.29 -9.68 -9.86
CA GLY A 165 -20.97 -10.21 -10.19
C GLY A 165 -20.43 -11.18 -9.13
N LEU A 166 -19.11 -11.20 -8.96
CA LEU A 166 -18.45 -12.02 -7.97
C LEU A 166 -17.98 -11.17 -6.80
N LYS A 167 -18.28 -11.63 -5.59
CA LYS A 167 -17.86 -11.00 -4.34
C LYS A 167 -16.84 -11.90 -3.65
N LEU A 168 -15.71 -11.32 -3.24
CA LEU A 168 -14.70 -12.03 -2.48
C LEU A 168 -14.77 -11.65 -1.00
N GLU A 169 -14.49 -12.61 -0.13
CA GLU A 169 -14.03 -12.35 1.24
C GLU A 169 -12.51 -12.30 1.25
N LEU A 170 -11.93 -11.25 1.82
CA LEU A 170 -10.50 -10.98 1.82
C LEU A 170 -9.86 -11.36 3.15
N ASN A 171 -8.54 -11.58 3.17
CA ASN A 171 -7.76 -11.88 4.38
C ASN A 171 -7.77 -10.79 5.46
N ASN A 172 -8.22 -9.58 5.13
CA ASN A 172 -8.47 -8.51 6.11
C ASN A 172 -9.92 -8.50 6.66
N HIS A 173 -10.68 -9.58 6.44
CA HIS A 173 -12.09 -9.75 6.83
C HIS A 173 -13.08 -8.80 6.16
N LYS A 174 -12.66 -8.07 5.12
CA LYS A 174 -13.57 -7.27 4.30
C LYS A 174 -14.10 -8.10 3.15
N THR A 175 -15.16 -7.61 2.55
CA THR A 175 -15.68 -8.16 1.30
C THR A 175 -15.65 -7.10 0.22
N ASP A 176 -15.45 -7.52 -1.02
CA ASP A 176 -15.44 -6.60 -2.14
C ASP A 176 -15.82 -7.29 -3.45
N LEU A 177 -16.32 -6.50 -4.39
CA LEU A 177 -16.56 -6.95 -5.76
C LEU A 177 -15.25 -7.01 -6.54
N ILE A 178 -15.19 -7.92 -7.50
CA ILE A 178 -14.07 -8.04 -8.44
C ILE A 178 -14.47 -7.61 -9.84
N ASP A 179 -13.52 -7.03 -10.56
CA ASP A 179 -13.63 -6.78 -11.98
C ASP A 179 -13.50 -8.10 -12.74
N LEU A 180 -14.61 -8.56 -13.33
CA LEU A 180 -14.66 -9.83 -14.05
C LEU A 180 -13.80 -9.84 -15.33
N HIS A 181 -13.37 -8.69 -15.84
CA HIS A 181 -12.47 -8.63 -17.00
C HIS A 181 -10.98 -8.65 -16.62
N SER A 182 -10.68 -8.64 -15.33
CA SER A 182 -9.31 -8.52 -14.82
C SER A 182 -8.65 -9.86 -14.47
N PHE A 183 -9.35 -10.98 -14.66
CA PHE A 183 -8.83 -12.28 -14.29
C PHE A 183 -7.55 -12.61 -15.06
N ARG A 184 -6.55 -13.06 -14.31
CA ARG A 184 -5.32 -13.61 -14.88
C ARG A 184 -4.81 -14.80 -14.10
N ILE A 185 -4.16 -15.72 -14.79
CA ILE A 185 -3.36 -16.79 -14.19
C ILE A 185 -1.91 -16.59 -14.61
N ASP A 186 -0.99 -16.71 -13.66
CA ASP A 186 0.44 -16.63 -13.94
C ASP A 186 1.06 -18.01 -14.22
N THR A 187 2.36 -18.02 -14.56
CA THR A 187 3.13 -19.23 -14.86
C THR A 187 3.28 -20.21 -13.70
N LYS A 188 2.94 -19.79 -12.46
CA LYS A 188 2.88 -20.64 -11.27
C LYS A 188 1.45 -21.10 -10.96
N GLU A 189 0.53 -20.96 -11.92
CA GLU A 189 -0.90 -21.29 -11.81
C GLU A 189 -1.64 -20.51 -10.70
N ARG A 190 -1.10 -19.37 -10.26
CA ARG A 190 -1.77 -18.50 -9.29
C ARG A 190 -2.77 -17.64 -10.02
N CYS A 191 -3.99 -17.55 -9.48
CA CYS A 191 -5.08 -16.77 -10.07
C CYS A 191 -5.23 -15.42 -9.36
N PHE A 192 -5.38 -14.36 -10.14
CA PHE A 192 -5.52 -12.99 -9.66
C PHE A 192 -6.71 -12.29 -10.33
N ALA A 193 -7.26 -11.31 -9.62
CA ALA A 193 -8.24 -10.37 -10.14
C ALA A 193 -8.07 -9.02 -9.45
N LEU A 194 -8.48 -7.94 -10.11
CA LEU A 194 -8.63 -6.63 -9.49
C LEU A 194 -9.93 -6.59 -8.69
N SER A 195 -9.81 -6.22 -7.42
CA SER A 195 -10.92 -5.82 -6.57
C SER A 195 -11.22 -4.33 -6.80
N LEU A 196 -12.49 -3.95 -6.65
CA LEU A 196 -12.90 -2.56 -6.84
C LEU A 196 -12.21 -1.60 -5.86
N ASN A 197 -11.92 -2.03 -4.63
CA ASN A 197 -11.42 -1.19 -3.55
C ASN A 197 -10.09 -1.64 -2.92
N HIS A 198 -9.61 -2.83 -3.24
CA HIS A 198 -8.45 -3.45 -2.57
C HIS A 198 -7.31 -3.81 -3.53
N GLY A 199 -7.30 -3.24 -4.75
CA GLY A 199 -6.24 -3.47 -5.73
C GLY A 199 -6.27 -4.88 -6.28
N GLU A 200 -5.13 -5.40 -6.71
CA GLU A 200 -5.05 -6.81 -7.12
C GLU A 200 -5.20 -7.75 -5.92
N VAL A 201 -5.89 -8.86 -6.12
CA VAL A 201 -6.13 -9.90 -5.13
C VAL A 201 -5.73 -11.23 -5.73
N GLN A 202 -4.97 -12.04 -4.99
CA GLN A 202 -4.73 -13.43 -5.37
C GLN A 202 -5.83 -14.32 -4.78
N LEU A 203 -6.42 -15.19 -5.58
CA LEU A 203 -7.36 -16.19 -5.08
C LEU A 203 -6.62 -17.31 -4.34
N ALA A 204 -7.11 -17.66 -3.16
CA ALA A 204 -6.72 -18.88 -2.46
C ALA A 204 -7.20 -20.13 -3.25
N ASP A 205 -6.75 -21.31 -2.84
CA ASP A 205 -7.01 -22.55 -3.59
C ASP A 205 -8.51 -22.83 -3.79
N THR A 206 -9.32 -22.74 -2.75
CA THR A 206 -10.77 -22.99 -2.85
C THR A 206 -11.46 -22.08 -3.87
N PRO A 207 -11.37 -20.73 -3.78
CA PRO A 207 -11.98 -19.86 -4.79
C PRO A 207 -11.33 -19.99 -6.17
N ARG A 208 -10.02 -20.30 -6.25
CA ARG A 208 -9.34 -20.58 -7.51
C ARG A 208 -9.93 -21.80 -8.22
N PHE A 209 -10.06 -22.93 -7.54
CA PHE A 209 -10.64 -24.14 -8.13
C PHE A 209 -12.13 -23.95 -8.48
N TRP A 210 -12.88 -23.24 -7.64
CA TRP A 210 -14.26 -22.87 -7.97
C TRP A 210 -14.33 -22.10 -9.29
N LEU A 211 -13.44 -21.13 -9.48
CA LEU A 211 -13.36 -20.32 -10.70
C LEU A 211 -12.97 -21.15 -11.93
N LEU A 212 -12.01 -22.08 -11.79
CA LEU A 212 -11.62 -22.98 -12.87
C LEU A 212 -12.78 -23.89 -13.32
N ASN A 213 -13.68 -24.26 -12.41
CA ASN A 213 -14.90 -25.02 -12.76
C ASN A 213 -15.93 -24.18 -13.54
N GLN A 214 -15.73 -22.87 -13.67
CA GLN A 214 -16.58 -22.00 -14.50
C GLN A 214 -16.00 -21.79 -15.90
N LEU A 215 -14.90 -22.46 -16.27
CA LEU A 215 -14.31 -22.28 -17.60
C LEU A 215 -15.19 -22.87 -18.69
N ASP A 216 -15.15 -22.22 -19.85
CA ASP A 216 -15.69 -22.75 -21.09
C ASP A 216 -14.84 -23.93 -21.61
N GLU A 217 -15.30 -24.59 -22.67
CA GLU A 217 -14.60 -25.75 -23.24
C GLU A 217 -13.20 -25.41 -23.77
N THR A 218 -12.94 -24.15 -24.11
CA THR A 218 -11.62 -23.69 -24.57
C THR A 218 -10.64 -23.43 -23.44
N GLY A 219 -11.14 -23.27 -22.20
CA GLY A 219 -10.33 -22.91 -21.04
C GLY A 219 -9.82 -21.46 -21.06
N THR A 220 -10.33 -20.61 -21.97
CA THR A 220 -9.86 -19.23 -22.16
C THR A 220 -10.86 -18.20 -21.64
N GLN A 221 -12.08 -18.64 -21.31
CA GLN A 221 -13.15 -17.76 -20.85
C GLN A 221 -13.89 -18.36 -19.66
N LEU A 222 -14.29 -17.50 -18.72
CA LEU A 222 -15.18 -17.83 -17.61
C LEU A 222 -16.63 -17.65 -18.03
N VAL A 223 -17.45 -18.67 -17.79
CA VAL A 223 -18.89 -18.69 -18.02
C VAL A 223 -19.60 -18.35 -16.70
N LEU A 224 -20.01 -17.09 -16.54
CA LEU A 224 -20.72 -16.61 -15.35
C LEU A 224 -22.05 -16.00 -15.76
N ASN A 225 -23.17 -16.46 -15.18
CA ASN A 225 -24.52 -15.96 -15.48
C ASN A 225 -24.84 -15.90 -17.00
N LYS A 226 -24.38 -16.90 -17.77
CA LYS A 226 -24.51 -16.98 -19.24
C LYS A 226 -23.75 -15.90 -20.02
N GLN A 227 -22.81 -15.21 -19.38
CA GLN A 227 -21.88 -14.27 -20.00
C GLN A 227 -20.47 -14.85 -19.98
N LEU A 228 -19.65 -14.39 -20.92
CA LEU A 228 -18.27 -14.85 -21.11
C LEU A 228 -17.30 -13.73 -20.71
N PHE A 229 -16.36 -14.06 -19.84
CA PHE A 229 -15.32 -13.14 -19.36
C PHE A 229 -13.94 -13.70 -19.70
N PRO A 230 -12.99 -12.87 -20.17
CA PRO A 230 -11.67 -13.35 -20.56
C PRO A 230 -10.87 -13.85 -19.33
N LEU A 231 -10.15 -14.95 -19.51
CA LEU A 231 -9.09 -15.39 -18.59
C LEU A 231 -7.73 -15.15 -19.25
N ASN A 232 -6.95 -14.22 -18.71
CA ASN A 232 -5.62 -13.91 -19.26
C ASN A 232 -4.56 -14.86 -18.69
N ILE A 233 -3.97 -15.69 -19.54
CA ILE A 233 -2.86 -16.56 -19.13
C ILE A 233 -1.55 -15.81 -19.42
N SER A 234 -0.81 -15.46 -18.37
CA SER A 234 0.49 -14.80 -18.52
C SER A 234 1.52 -15.86 -18.90
N SER A 235 2.28 -15.60 -19.96
CA SER A 235 3.39 -16.44 -20.42
C SER A 235 4.68 -16.18 -19.64
#